data_AF-A0A286EHW8-F1
#
_entry.id   AF-A0A286EHW8-F1
#
_cell.length_a   1.000
_cell.length_b   1.000
_cell.length_c   1.000
_cell.angle_alpha   90.00
_cell.angle_beta   90.00
_cell.angle_gamma   90.00
#
_symmetry.space_group_name_H-M   'P 1'
#
loop_
_entity.id
_entity.type
_entity.pdbx_description
1 polymer ?
#
loop_
_entity_poly.entity_id
_entity_poly.type
_entity_poly.pdbx_seq_one_letter_code
_entity_poly.pdbx_strand_id
1 'polypeptide(L)'
;MSEIVLLTDTAPQPEHIVSALRAVNGAYPGLRAGVEPLPGQLHGLLHLVTPDGDKAVTIDAARFVPVPGEAKRLLGVECSEPAWWTEVRAGAGPESGAIQQLFATTLAEALGGDAVIA
;
A
#
# COMPACT_ATOMS: atom_id res chain seq x y z
N MET A 1 4.43 -0.34 -14.77
CA MET A 1 4.13 0.09 -13.39
C MET A 1 4.32 -1.12 -12.51
N SER A 2 5.13 -1.01 -11.46
CA SER A 2 5.33 -2.08 -10.47
C SER A 2 4.22 -2.04 -9.41
N GLU A 3 3.84 -3.21 -8.90
CA GLU A 3 2.90 -3.36 -7.79
C GLU A 3 3.57 -4.11 -6.63
N ILE A 4 3.25 -3.70 -5.41
CA ILE A 4 3.60 -4.42 -4.19
C ILE A 4 2.29 -4.74 -3.48
N VAL A 5 2.12 -6.01 -3.15
CA VAL A 5 1.00 -6.49 -2.35
C VAL A 5 1.48 -6.75 -0.93
N LEU A 6 0.81 -6.15 0.04
CA LEU A 6 0.98 -6.49 1.44
C LEU A 6 -0.06 -7.54 1.84
N LEU A 7 0.40 -8.58 2.52
CA LEU A 7 -0.44 -9.59 3.15
C LEU A 7 -0.27 -9.48 4.66
N THR A 8 -1.35 -9.15 5.37
CA THR A 8 -1.33 -8.89 6.82
C THR A 8 -2.49 -9.58 7.54
N ASP A 9 -2.31 -9.93 8.81
CA ASP A 9 -3.36 -10.58 9.61
C ASP A 9 -4.52 -9.62 9.94
N THR A 10 -4.25 -8.31 9.93
CA THR A 10 -5.22 -7.25 10.24
C THR A 10 -5.27 -6.21 9.14
N ALA A 11 -6.44 -5.59 8.96
CA ALA A 11 -6.60 -4.45 8.07
C ALA A 11 -5.76 -3.25 8.55
N PRO A 12 -5.05 -2.54 7.64
CA PRO A 12 -4.44 -1.26 7.95
C PRO A 12 -5.46 -0.29 8.53
N GLN A 13 -5.20 0.18 9.75
CA GLN A 13 -5.94 1.30 10.36
C GLN A 13 -5.26 2.64 10.06
N PRO A 14 -5.97 3.79 10.19
CA PRO A 14 -5.42 5.11 9.86
C PRO A 14 -4.06 5.42 10.51
N GLU A 15 -3.81 4.96 11.72
CA GLU A 15 -2.54 5.14 12.44
C GLU A 15 -1.36 4.44 11.75
N HIS A 16 -1.58 3.26 11.17
CA HIS A 16 -0.55 2.53 10.41
C HIS A 16 -0.22 3.28 9.12
N ILE A 17 -1.25 3.79 8.44
CA ILE A 17 -1.10 4.61 7.23
C ILE A 17 -0.35 5.91 7.54
N VAL A 18 -0.70 6.59 8.63
CA VAL A 18 -0.03 7.83 9.06
C VAL A 18 1.42 7.55 9.45
N SER A 19 1.71 6.43 10.11
CA SER A 19 3.08 6.03 10.44
C SER A 19 3.93 5.84 9.18
N ALA A 20 3.43 5.06 8.21
CA ALA A 20 4.08 4.85 6.93
C ALA A 20 4.28 6.15 6.14
N LEU A 21 3.26 7.02 6.10
CA LEU A 21 3.35 8.34 5.47
C LEU A 21 4.45 9.21 6.11
N ARG A 22 4.57 9.19 7.45
CA ARG A 22 5.60 9.97 8.16
C ARG A 22 7.00 9.47 7.82
N ALA A 23 7.21 8.16 7.77
CA ALA A 23 8.51 7.59 7.39
C ALA A 23 8.91 8.02 5.97
N VAL A 24 7.98 7.90 5.02
CA VAL A 24 8.24 8.30 3.63
C VAL A 24 8.48 9.81 3.51
N ASN A 25 7.69 10.65 4.18
CA ASN A 25 7.89 12.10 4.16
C ASN A 25 9.21 12.54 4.83
N GLY A 26 9.77 11.73 5.74
CA GLY A 26 11.11 11.96 6.29
C GLY A 26 12.23 11.78 5.26
N ALA A 27 12.08 10.83 4.33
CA ALA A 27 13.04 10.58 3.24
C ALA A 27 12.77 11.41 1.98
N TYR A 28 11.50 11.73 1.72
CA TYR A 28 11.02 12.48 0.55
C TYR A 28 10.14 13.65 1.02
N PRO A 29 10.75 14.78 1.42
CA PRO A 29 10.02 15.90 2.01
C PRO A 29 9.02 16.52 1.04
N GLY A 30 7.84 16.85 1.56
CA GLY A 30 6.81 17.57 0.81
C GLY A 30 5.82 16.66 0.09
N LEU A 31 5.96 15.34 0.20
CA LEU A 31 4.90 14.40 -0.16
C LEU A 31 3.64 14.68 0.64
N ARG A 32 2.49 14.63 -0.04
CA ARG A 32 1.17 14.85 0.56
C ARG A 32 0.29 13.63 0.34
N ALA A 33 -0.57 13.34 1.31
CA ALA A 33 -1.65 12.38 1.11
C ALA A 33 -2.81 13.06 0.38
N GLY A 34 -3.31 12.43 -0.69
CA GLY A 34 -4.54 12.81 -1.37
C GLY A 34 -5.48 11.61 -1.45
N VAL A 35 -6.80 11.85 -1.41
CA VAL A 35 -7.80 10.79 -1.58
C VAL A 35 -8.58 11.06 -2.85
N GLU A 36 -8.64 10.08 -3.75
CA GLU A 36 -9.50 10.09 -4.92
C GLU A 36 -10.78 9.29 -4.62
N PRO A 37 -11.96 9.94 -4.55
CA PRO A 37 -13.23 9.24 -4.38
C PRO A 37 -13.55 8.37 -5.58
N LEU A 38 -14.02 7.14 -5.33
CA LEU A 38 -14.52 6.25 -6.38
C LEU A 38 -16.06 6.26 -6.37
N PRO A 39 -16.73 6.60 -7.50
CA PRO A 39 -18.18 6.63 -7.57
C PRO A 39 -18.82 5.29 -7.17
N GLY A 40 -19.76 5.34 -6.22
CA GLY A 40 -20.47 4.15 -5.74
C GLY A 40 -19.70 3.28 -4.75
N GLN A 41 -18.51 3.69 -4.29
CA GLN A 41 -17.76 3.00 -3.25
C GLN A 41 -17.70 3.81 -1.95
N LEU A 42 -17.64 3.10 -0.82
CA LEU A 42 -17.47 3.70 0.51
C LEU A 42 -16.03 4.18 0.76
N HIS A 43 -15.08 3.65 -0.01
CA HIS A 43 -13.65 3.92 0.10
C HIS A 43 -13.12 4.46 -1.23
N GLY A 44 -12.13 5.33 -1.15
CA GLY A 44 -11.41 5.89 -2.31
C GLY A 44 -9.99 5.35 -2.41
N LEU A 45 -9.28 5.77 -3.45
CA LEU A 45 -7.84 5.51 -3.58
C LEU A 45 -7.06 6.53 -2.77
N LEU A 46 -6.08 6.05 -2.00
CA LEU A 46 -5.11 6.93 -1.35
C LEU A 46 -3.94 7.15 -2.30
N HIS A 47 -3.47 8.38 -2.40
CA HIS A 47 -2.31 8.75 -3.19
C HIS A 47 -1.25 9.41 -2.31
N LEU A 48 0.02 9.08 -2.56
CA LEU A 48 1.14 9.92 -2.19
C LEU A 48 1.45 10.83 -3.38
N VAL A 49 1.31 12.13 -3.19
CA VAL A 49 1.42 13.15 -4.23
C VAL A 49 2.68 13.97 -4.01
N THR A 50 3.50 14.11 -5.05
CA THR A 50 4.73 14.92 -5.03
C THR A 50 4.40 16.40 -4.90
N PRO A 51 5.38 17.25 -4.53
CA PRO A 51 5.21 18.71 -4.54
C PRO A 51 4.73 19.27 -5.89
N ASP A 52 5.11 18.63 -6.99
CA ASP A 52 4.73 19.02 -8.35
C ASP A 52 3.31 18.58 -8.74
N GLY A 53 2.65 17.80 -7.88
CA GLY A 53 1.27 17.33 -8.09
C GLY A 53 1.15 15.95 -8.72
N ASP A 54 2.27 15.27 -8.99
CA ASP A 54 2.27 13.93 -9.57
C ASP A 54 1.94 12.86 -8.52
N LYS A 55 1.21 11.82 -8.93
CA LYS A 55 0.94 10.65 -8.09
C LYS A 55 2.19 9.77 -8.04
N ALA A 56 2.94 9.85 -6.93
CA ALA A 56 4.11 9.01 -6.71
C ALA A 56 3.72 7.56 -6.40
N VAL A 57 2.68 7.37 -5.59
CA VAL A 57 2.17 6.06 -5.17
C VAL A 57 0.64 6.10 -5.09
N THR A 58 -0.01 5.00 -5.44
CA THR A 58 -1.45 4.77 -5.22
C THR A 58 -1.65 3.55 -4.34
N ILE A 59 -2.46 3.67 -3.31
CA ILE A 59 -2.81 2.60 -2.38
C ILE A 59 -4.31 2.35 -2.51
N ASP A 60 -4.68 1.11 -2.81
CA ASP A 60 -6.08 0.66 -2.77
C ASP A 60 -6.46 0.26 -1.34
N ALA A 61 -7.75 0.33 -1.03
CA ALA A 61 -8.25 -0.12 0.26
C ALA A 61 -7.98 -1.61 0.45
N ALA A 62 -7.65 -1.97 1.68
CA ALA A 62 -7.37 -3.35 2.04
C ALA A 62 -8.60 -4.24 1.80
N ARG A 63 -8.40 -5.36 1.12
CA ARG A 63 -9.42 -6.36 0.83
C ARG A 63 -9.21 -7.58 1.70
N PHE A 64 -10.27 -8.05 2.35
CA PHE A 64 -10.21 -9.27 3.15
C PHE A 64 -10.24 -10.51 2.24
N VAL A 65 -9.30 -11.42 2.46
CA VAL A 65 -9.16 -12.70 1.72
C VAL A 65 -9.48 -13.84 2.69
N PRO A 66 -10.74 -14.32 2.72
CA PRO A 66 -11.18 -15.32 3.70
C PRO A 66 -10.86 -16.76 3.30
N VAL A 67 -10.51 -17.01 2.04
CA VAL A 67 -10.41 -18.36 1.49
C VAL A 67 -8.99 -18.88 1.63
N PRO A 68 -8.79 -20.03 2.31
CA PRO A 68 -7.47 -20.63 2.40
C PRO A 68 -6.88 -21.01 1.03
N GLY A 69 -5.59 -20.77 0.83
CA GLY A 69 -4.82 -20.99 -0.38
C GLY A 69 -4.99 -19.93 -1.48
N GLU A 70 -5.88 -18.95 -1.31
CA GLU A 70 -6.20 -17.98 -2.36
C GLU A 70 -5.04 -17.00 -2.63
N ALA A 71 -4.38 -16.53 -1.57
CA ALA A 71 -3.19 -15.68 -1.71
C ALA A 71 -2.07 -16.42 -2.45
N LYS A 72 -1.80 -17.69 -2.08
CA LYS A 72 -0.84 -18.55 -2.80
C LYS A 72 -1.21 -18.76 -4.25
N ARG A 73 -2.49 -18.99 -4.55
CA ARG A 73 -2.98 -19.18 -5.93
C ARG A 73 -2.77 -17.93 -6.79
N LEU A 74 -2.97 -16.75 -6.22
CA LEU A 74 -2.89 -15.47 -6.93
C LEU A 74 -1.48 -14.90 -7.02
N LEU A 75 -0.69 -15.02 -5.95
CA LEU A 75 0.61 -14.36 -5.78
C LEU A 75 1.79 -15.33 -5.71
N GLY A 76 1.54 -16.65 -5.65
CA GLY A 76 2.60 -17.66 -5.55
C GLY A 76 3.31 -17.72 -4.19
N VAL A 77 2.83 -17.00 -3.18
CA VAL A 77 3.43 -16.91 -1.85
C VAL A 77 2.55 -17.57 -0.79
N GLU A 78 3.18 -18.26 0.17
CA GLU A 78 2.51 -18.71 1.38
C GLU A 78 2.32 -17.51 2.31
N CYS A 79 1.16 -17.40 2.97
CA CYS A 79 0.91 -16.41 4.01
C CYS A 79 0.04 -17.00 5.13
N SER A 80 -0.07 -16.28 6.24
CA SER A 80 -1.10 -16.54 7.25
C SER A 80 -2.50 -16.36 6.65
N GLU A 81 -3.45 -17.18 7.08
CA GLU A 81 -4.81 -17.18 6.54
C GLU A 81 -5.84 -17.24 7.68
N PRO A 82 -6.92 -16.44 7.62
CA PRO A 82 -7.26 -15.47 6.57
C PRO A 82 -6.37 -14.22 6.61
N ALA A 83 -6.24 -13.53 5.47
CA ALA A 83 -5.36 -12.36 5.32
C ALA A 83 -6.11 -11.11 4.84
N TRP A 84 -5.47 -9.96 5.02
CA TRP A 84 -5.80 -8.70 4.40
C TRP A 84 -4.79 -8.37 3.32
N TRP A 85 -5.30 -8.07 2.12
CA TRP A 85 -4.55 -7.72 0.93
C TRP A 85 -4.57 -6.21 0.72
N THR A 86 -3.41 -5.56 0.67
CA THR A 86 -3.30 -4.14 0.30
C THR A 86 -2.40 -3.97 -0.92
N GLU A 87 -2.94 -3.38 -1.99
CA GLU A 87 -2.18 -3.06 -3.22
C GLU A 87 -1.54 -1.68 -3.10
N VAL A 88 -0.23 -1.60 -3.31
CA VAL A 88 0.55 -0.37 -3.38
C VAL A 88 1.18 -0.31 -4.76
N ARG A 89 0.81 0.69 -5.57
CA ARG A 89 1.24 0.84 -6.96
C ARG A 89 2.11 2.07 -7.14
N ALA A 90 3.26 1.92 -7.79
CA ALA A 90 4.10 3.05 -8.15
C ALA A 90 3.49 3.86 -9.30
N GLY A 91 3.64 5.18 -9.22
CA GLY A 91 3.45 6.08 -10.34
C GLY A 91 4.58 6.00 -11.38
N ALA A 92 4.57 6.94 -12.33
CA ALA A 92 5.53 6.98 -13.43
C ALA A 92 6.79 7.82 -13.12
N GLY A 93 6.85 8.49 -11.96
CA GLY A 93 7.97 9.36 -11.59
C GLY A 93 9.25 8.56 -11.31
N PRO A 94 10.44 9.18 -11.45
CA PRO A 94 11.71 8.49 -11.27
C PRO A 94 11.90 7.92 -9.86
N GLU A 95 11.33 8.58 -8.85
CA GLU A 95 11.40 8.14 -7.44
C GLU A 95 10.20 7.26 -7.02
N SER A 96 9.18 7.10 -7.87
CA SER A 96 7.94 6.41 -7.52
C SER A 96 8.15 5.00 -7.00
N GLY A 97 9.07 4.24 -7.59
CA GLY A 97 9.39 2.88 -7.14
C GLY A 97 10.06 2.85 -5.76
N ALA A 98 10.96 3.80 -5.48
CA ALA A 98 11.63 3.88 -4.18
C ALA A 98 10.66 4.35 -3.07
N ILE A 99 9.77 5.29 -3.39
CA ILE A 99 8.70 5.75 -2.49
C ILE A 99 7.71 4.60 -2.22
N GLN A 100 7.31 3.85 -3.26
CA GLN A 100 6.46 2.67 -3.16
C GLN A 100 7.05 1.63 -2.21
N GLN A 101 8.32 1.27 -2.41
CA GLN A 101 9.01 0.28 -1.58
C GLN A 101 9.10 0.71 -0.13
N LEU A 102 9.52 1.96 0.13
CA LEU A 102 9.64 2.48 1.50
C LEU A 102 8.28 2.51 2.19
N PHE A 103 7.22 2.96 1.50
CA PHE A 103 5.88 2.97 2.04
C PHE A 103 5.40 1.56 2.38
N ALA A 104 5.52 0.62 1.43
CA ALA A 104 5.06 -0.75 1.61
C ALA A 104 5.81 -1.47 2.73
N THR A 105 7.14 -1.35 2.79
CA THR A 105 7.94 -1.95 3.87
C THR A 105 7.59 -1.36 5.23
N THR A 106 7.45 -0.03 5.34
CA THR A 106 7.09 0.60 6.63
C THR A 106 5.69 0.17 7.08
N LEU A 107 4.75 0.08 6.15
CA LEU A 107 3.38 -0.35 6.47
C LEU A 107 3.35 -1.83 6.89
N ALA A 108 4.11 -2.70 6.20
CA ALA A 108 4.24 -4.11 6.56
C ALA A 108 4.85 -4.28 7.96
N GLU A 109 5.91 -3.55 8.28
CA GLU A 109 6.54 -3.53 9.61
C GLU A 109 5.55 -3.07 10.70
N ALA A 110 4.76 -2.02 10.43
CA ALA A 110 3.77 -1.52 11.38
C ALA A 110 2.64 -2.53 11.66
N LEU A 111 2.36 -3.43 10.71
CA LEU A 111 1.30 -4.43 10.79
C LEU A 111 1.83 -5.83 11.14
N GLY A 112 3.15 -6.00 11.29
CA GLY A 112 3.79 -7.30 11.51
C GLY A 112 3.58 -8.30 10.36
N GLY A 113 3.41 -7.83 9.13
CA GLY A 113 3.17 -8.68 7.95
C GLY A 113 4.27 -8.60 6.90
N ASP A 114 4.00 -9.23 5.74
CA ASP A 114 4.96 -9.36 4.63
C ASP A 114 4.57 -8.48 3.43
N ALA A 115 5.59 -7.92 2.76
CA ALA A 115 5.43 -7.19 1.50
C ALA A 115 6.02 -8.01 0.34
N VAL A 116 5.20 -8.25 -0.68
CA VAL A 116 5.56 -9.10 -1.83
C VAL A 116 5.42 -8.29 -3.11
N ILE A 117 6.42 -8.38 -3.99
CA ILE A 117 6.36 -7.76 -5.31
C ILE A 117 5.49 -8.64 -6.22
N ALA A 118 4.47 -8.06 -6.84
CA ALA A 118 3.50 -8.73 -7.71
C ALA A 118 3.64 -8.31 -9.18
#